data_AF-A0A943CFS8-F1
#
_entry.id   AF-A0A943CFS8-F1
#
_cell.length_a   1.000
_cell.length_b   1.000
_cell.length_c   1.000
_cell.angle_alpha   90.00
_cell.angle_beta   90.00
_cell.angle_gamma   90.00
#
_symmetry.space_group_name_H-M   'P 1'
#
loop_
_entity.id
_entity.type
_entity.pdbx_description
1 polymer ?
#
loop_
_entity_poly.entity_id
_entity_poly.type
_entity_poly.pdbx_seq_one_letter_code
_entity_poly.pdbx_strand_id
1 'polypeptide(L)' 'MFKRKKEVEEYTVESFKETSVMLTTQNGSIEVQKYKLPLELEVGDILIQNEFGIYEKK' A
#
# COMPACT_ATOMS: atom_id res chain seq x y z
N MET A 1 9.36 -28.34 -5.86
CA MET A 1 9.76 -27.05 -5.25
C MET A 1 8.72 -26.01 -5.64
N PHE A 2 7.63 -25.91 -4.88
CA PHE A 2 6.59 -24.91 -5.14
C PHE A 2 7.19 -23.55 -4.79
N LYS A 3 7.56 -22.77 -5.81
CA LYS A 3 7.81 -21.34 -5.65
C LYS A 3 6.47 -20.74 -5.23
N ARG A 4 6.22 -20.65 -3.92
CA ARG A 4 5.07 -19.96 -3.34
C ARG A 4 5.11 -18.56 -3.95
N LYS A 5 4.22 -18.27 -4.90
CA LYS A 5 4.01 -16.92 -5.40
C LYS A 5 3.64 -16.14 -4.15
N LYS A 6 4.56 -15.30 -3.65
CA LYS A 6 4.27 -14.36 -2.58
C LYS A 6 3.08 -13.55 -3.10
N GLU A 7 1.91 -13.71 -2.51
CA GLU A 7 0.77 -12.82 -2.77
C GLU A 7 1.21 -11.44 -2.28
N VAL A 8 1.75 -10.66 -3.22
CA VAL A 8 2.02 -9.25 -3.03
C VAL A 8 0.72 -8.55 -3.35
N GLU A 9 0.10 -7.98 -2.33
CA GLU A 9 -1.11 -7.19 -2.51
C GLU A 9 -0.68 -5.78 -2.92
N GLU A 10 -1.20 -5.32 -4.05
CA GLU A 10 -0.91 -4.01 -4.61
C GLU A 10 -2.02 -3.04 -4.19
N TYR A 11 -1.61 -1.89 -3.68
CA TYR A 11 -2.50 -0.80 -3.33
C TYR A 11 -2.11 0.44 -4.11
N THR A 12 -3.07 1.26 -4.47
CA THR A 12 -2.85 2.57 -5.08
C THR A 12 -3.25 3.65 -4.09
N VAL A 13 -2.41 4.66 -3.92
CA VAL A 13 -2.73 5.81 -3.08
C VAL A 13 -3.81 6.64 -3.76
N GLU A 14 -4.99 6.70 -3.15
CA GLU A 14 -6.14 7.41 -3.70
C GLU A 14 -6.23 8.84 -3.15
N SER A 15 -6.07 9.01 -1.83
CA SER A 15 -6.11 10.34 -1.22
C SER A 15 -5.42 10.38 0.14
N PHE A 16 -4.97 11.58 0.52
CA PHE A 16 -4.42 11.86 1.84
C PHE A 16 -5.46 12.58 2.69
N LYS A 17 -5.72 12.05 3.88
CA LYS A 17 -6.40 12.76 4.97
C LYS A 17 -5.36 13.41 5.88
N GLU A 18 -5.79 14.01 6.97
CA GLU A 18 -4.88 14.68 7.91
C GLU A 18 -3.86 13.69 8.51
N THR A 19 -4.35 12.58 9.08
CA THR A 19 -3.53 11.57 9.79
C THR A 19 -3.50 10.19 9.09
N SER A 20 -4.30 10.00 8.05
CA SER A 20 -4.45 8.74 7.32
C SER A 20 -4.34 8.92 5.80
N VAL A 21 -4.20 7.80 5.10
CA VAL A 21 -4.14 7.67 3.64
C VAL A 21 -5.18 6.64 3.24
N MET A 22 -5.97 6.97 2.23
CA MET A 22 -6.87 6.04 1.57
C MET A 22 -6.10 5.31 0.48
N LEU A 23 -6.07 3.99 0.59
CA LEU A 23 -5.43 3.10 -0.36
C LEU A 23 -6.49 2.25 -1.05
N THR A 24 -6.45 2.13 -2.37
CA THR A 24 -7.40 1.32 -3.13
C THR A 24 -6.68 0.12 -3.75
N THR A 25 -7.19 -1.08 -3.47
CA THR A 25 -6.72 -2.36 -4.01
C THR A 25 -7.84 -3.00 -4.86
N GLN A 26 -7.52 -4.07 -5.58
CA GLN A 26 -8.50 -4.87 -6.34
C GLN A 26 -9.62 -5.44 -5.45
N ASN A 27 -9.36 -5.59 -4.15
CA ASN A 27 -10.32 -6.11 -3.17
C ASN A 27 -11.18 -5.01 -2.50
N GLY A 28 -10.93 -3.72 -2.80
CA GLY A 28 -11.62 -2.58 -2.21
C GLY A 28 -10.68 -1.50 -1.69
N SER A 29 -11.21 -0.52 -0.98
CA SER A 29 -10.41 0.57 -0.38
C SER A 29 -10.18 0.33 1.11
N ILE A 30 -8.99 0.64 1.58
CA ILE A 30 -8.58 0.56 2.98
C ILE A 30 -8.04 1.92 3.45
N GLU A 31 -8.28 2.25 4.71
CA GLU A 31 -7.71 3.43 5.34
C GLU A 31 -6.52 3.03 6.23
N VAL A 32 -5.35 3.60 5.97
CA VAL A 32 -4.11 3.32 6.72
C VAL A 32 -3.58 4.60 7.33
N GLN A 33 -3.08 4.53 8.56
CA GLN A 33 -2.50 5.71 9.22
C GLN A 33 -1.14 6.05 8.63
N LYS A 34 -0.88 7.35 8.41
CA LYS A 34 0.34 7.86 7.75
C LYS A 34 1.63 7.41 8.43
N TYR A 35 1.66 7.30 9.76
CA TYR A 35 2.86 6.87 10.48
C TYR A 35 3.27 5.41 10.21
N LYS A 36 2.36 4.59 9.65
CA LYS A 36 2.66 3.20 9.25
C LYS A 36 3.13 3.10 7.79
N LEU A 37 3.07 4.20 7.06
CA LEU A 37 3.41 4.27 5.64
C LEU A 37 4.76 4.99 5.45
N PRO A 38 5.40 4.81 4.29
CA PRO A 38 6.50 5.66 3.87
C PRO A 38 6.12 7.14 3.97
N LEU A 39 7.07 7.98 4.40
CA LEU A 39 6.85 9.41 4.67
C LEU A 39 6.61 10.24 3.40
N GLU A 40 7.05 9.74 2.25
CA GLU A 40 6.94 10.40 0.95
C GLU A 40 6.07 9.51 0.08
N LEU A 41 4.77 9.82 0.02
CA LEU A 41 3.84 9.19 -0.91
C LEU A 41 3.06 10.30 -1.62
N GLU A 42 2.75 10.06 -2.88
CA GLU A 42 1.96 10.89 -3.75
C GLU A 42 0.67 10.16 -4.16
N VAL A 43 -0.35 10.93 -4.56
CA VAL A 43 -1.59 10.33 -5.07
C VAL A 43 -1.29 9.66 -6.41
N GLY A 44 -1.67 8.40 -6.54
CA GLY A 44 -1.33 7.56 -7.69
C GLY A 44 -0.13 6.64 -7.47
N ASP A 45 0.62 6.78 -6.36
CA ASP A 45 1.68 5.83 -6.04
C ASP A 45 1.14 4.43 -5.81
N ILE A 46 1.93 3.45 -6.25
CA ILE A 46 1.62 2.04 -6.04
C ILE A 46 2.43 1.56 -4.84
N LEU A 47 1.74 1.02 -3.85
CA LEU A 47 2.30 0.36 -2.69
C LEU A 47 2.17 -1.16 -2.84
N ILE A 48 3.19 -1.89 -2.39
CA ILE A 48 3.14 -3.35 -2.27
C ILE A 48 3.24 -3.71 -0.80
N GLN A 49 2.31 -4.55 -0.32
CA GLN A 49 2.47 -5.23 0.95
C GLN A 49 3.11 -6.60 0.76
N ASN A 50 4.09 -6.90 1.60
CA ASN A 50 4.67 -8.22 1.75
C ASN A 50 4.75 -8.61 3.24
N GLU A 51 5.33 -9.77 3.56
CA GLU A 51 5.47 -10.28 4.93
C GLU A 51 6.22 -9.34 5.90
N PHE A 52 7.00 -8.37 5.40
CA PHE A 52 7.80 -7.44 6.20
C PHE A 52 7.13 -6.06 6.38
N GLY A 53 6.11 -5.73 5.59
CA GLY A 53 5.43 -4.43 5.65
C GLY A 53 4.97 -3.92 4.29
N ILE A 54 4.63 -2.63 4.25
CA ILE A 54 4.16 -1.90 3.08
C ILE A 54 5.31 -1.05 2.52
N TYR A 55 5.54 -1.13 1.22
CA TYR A 55 6.63 -0.44 0.52
C TYR A 55 6.11 0.24 -0.74
N GLU A 56 6.74 1.34 -1.14
CA GLU A 56 6.51 1.96 -2.46
C GLU A 56 7.09 1.08 -3.57
N LYS A 57 6.29 0.85 -4.60
CA LYS A 57 6.68 0.19 -5.85
C LYS A 57 7.12 1.25 -6.85
N LYS A 58 8.42 1.47 -6.93
CA LYS A 58 9.05 2.33 -7.94
C LYS A 58 9.14 1.68 -9.32
#